data_AF-A0A924PDR4-F1
#
_entry.id   AF-A0A924PDR4-F1
#
_cell.length_a   1.000
_cell.length_b   1.000
_cell.length_c   1.000
_cell.angle_alpha   90.00
_cell.angle_beta   90.00
_cell.angle_gamma   90.00
#
_symmetry.space_group_name_H-M   'P 1'
#
loop_
_entity.id
_entity.type
_entity.pdbx_description
1 polymer ?
#
loop_
_entity_poly.entity_id
_entity_poly.type
_entity_poly.pdbx_seq_one_letter_code
_entity_poly.pdbx_strand_id
1 'polypeptide(L)'
;METHELTLYFYPSPGLDWSSPGGLARTTLRNAMISRRSIGHVSVELRVNGELRFLTGMSQVGKNKQSAELLFAKSRGLGVLFHDFKGRLETSEELLPELEKRFRSGKLSFITFQLNAITASRVERYLREYRENGGHEHYGLPNRPLYGEGAGCSAFGASFLEVAGVLDPLYREKWTRLIRVPRAFVGDSKAGRKVSILKVLQCRAWATESEPHESVFFWDPDLMHQWVIATWDACRTSNDSNRASKKNARGLLLNRTEVVAPEEPIWRT
;
A
#
# COMPACT_ATOMS: atom_id res chain seq x y z
N MET A 1 10.20 -6.91 29.88
CA MET A 1 10.36 -5.68 29.10
C MET A 1 9.05 -5.42 28.38
N GLU A 2 8.52 -4.22 28.53
CA GLU A 2 7.39 -3.74 27.73
C GLU A 2 7.84 -3.65 26.27
N THR A 3 7.15 -4.34 25.36
CA THR A 3 7.46 -4.33 23.93
C THR A 3 6.29 -3.76 23.16
N HIS A 4 6.56 -2.70 22.39
CA HIS A 4 5.59 -2.10 21.47
C HIS A 4 6.07 -2.33 20.04
N GLU A 5 5.20 -2.87 19.19
CA GLU A 5 5.58 -3.33 17.87
C GLU A 5 4.58 -2.85 16.83
N LEU A 6 5.07 -2.06 15.88
CA LEU A 6 4.34 -1.71 14.66
C LEU A 6 4.83 -2.60 13.53
N THR A 7 3.95 -3.41 12.97
CA THR A 7 4.31 -4.32 11.86
C THR A 7 3.56 -3.94 10.59
N LEU A 8 4.29 -3.80 9.49
CA LEU A 8 3.71 -3.72 8.15
C LEU A 8 3.84 -5.08 7.47
N TYR A 9 2.74 -5.57 6.92
CA TYR A 9 2.70 -6.80 6.12
C TYR A 9 2.53 -6.47 4.64
N PHE A 10 3.45 -6.98 3.81
CA PHE A 10 3.46 -6.74 2.37
C PHE A 10 3.01 -7.99 1.64
N TYR A 11 1.89 -7.86 0.94
CA TYR A 11 1.27 -8.92 0.17
C TYR A 11 1.62 -8.66 -1.29
N PRO A 12 2.58 -9.39 -1.89
CA PRO A 12 2.91 -9.16 -3.28
C PRO A 12 1.74 -9.56 -4.19
N SER A 13 1.62 -8.87 -5.30
CA SER A 13 0.79 -9.27 -6.42
C SER A 13 1.33 -10.57 -7.03
N PRO A 14 0.52 -11.29 -7.84
CA PRO A 14 1.03 -12.38 -8.69
C PRO A 14 1.98 -11.92 -9.83
N GLY A 15 2.42 -10.65 -9.83
CA GLY A 15 3.24 -10.01 -10.83
C GLY A 15 2.44 -8.98 -11.62
N LEU A 16 2.75 -7.70 -11.44
CA LEU A 16 2.27 -6.58 -12.26
C LEU A 16 3.38 -6.11 -13.20
N ASP A 17 3.01 -5.84 -14.45
CA ASP A 17 3.93 -5.26 -15.43
C ASP A 17 3.72 -3.75 -15.53
N TRP A 18 4.54 -3.00 -14.78
CA TRP A 18 4.53 -1.54 -14.82
C TRP A 18 5.35 -0.95 -15.99
N SER A 19 5.87 -1.75 -16.93
CA SER A 19 6.66 -1.21 -18.06
C SER A 19 5.85 -0.36 -19.04
N SER A 20 4.54 -0.62 -19.14
CA SER A 20 3.62 0.10 -20.02
C SER A 20 2.18 0.05 -19.51
N PRO A 21 1.30 0.96 -19.94
CA PRO A 21 -0.11 0.90 -19.56
C PRO A 21 -0.81 -0.38 -20.03
N GLY A 22 -0.48 -0.85 -21.23
CA GLY A 22 -1.01 -2.11 -21.77
C GLY A 22 -0.50 -3.32 -20.99
N GLY A 23 0.78 -3.32 -20.59
CA GLY A 23 1.36 -4.33 -19.70
C GLY A 23 0.59 -4.42 -18.38
N LEU A 24 0.42 -3.28 -17.72
CA LEU A 24 -0.28 -3.17 -16.43
C LEU A 24 -1.73 -3.67 -16.54
N ALA A 25 -2.44 -3.24 -17.57
CA ALA A 25 -3.82 -3.66 -17.81
C ALA A 25 -3.90 -5.18 -18.00
N ARG A 26 -3.04 -5.77 -18.84
CA ARG A 26 -3.02 -7.23 -19.07
C ARG A 26 -2.75 -8.00 -17.79
N THR A 27 -1.70 -7.64 -17.04
CA THR A 27 -1.34 -8.34 -15.80
C THR A 27 -2.40 -8.17 -14.72
N THR A 28 -3.01 -6.98 -14.60
CA THR A 28 -4.10 -6.75 -13.64
C THR A 28 -5.31 -7.62 -13.94
N LEU A 29 -5.72 -7.70 -15.21
CA LEU A 29 -6.84 -8.55 -15.63
C LEU A 29 -6.54 -10.04 -15.40
N ARG A 30 -5.34 -10.49 -15.76
CA ARG A 30 -4.88 -11.86 -15.47
C ARG A 30 -4.92 -12.15 -13.97
N ASN A 31 -4.37 -11.25 -13.17
CA ASN A 31 -4.25 -11.43 -11.72
C ASN A 31 -5.62 -11.45 -11.03
N ALA A 32 -6.59 -10.67 -11.53
CA ALA A 32 -7.96 -10.66 -11.02
C ALA A 32 -8.68 -12.00 -11.16
N MET A 33 -8.27 -12.86 -12.11
CA MET A 33 -8.83 -14.21 -12.27
C MET A 33 -8.26 -15.23 -11.27
N ILE A 34 -7.03 -15.00 -10.77
CA ILE A 34 -6.29 -16.00 -9.98
C ILE A 34 -6.13 -15.62 -8.50
N SER A 35 -6.28 -14.34 -8.15
CA SER A 35 -6.01 -13.84 -6.80
C SER A 35 -6.99 -12.75 -6.39
N ARG A 36 -7.43 -12.80 -5.13
CA ARG A 36 -8.20 -11.71 -4.49
C ARG A 36 -7.35 -10.46 -4.23
N ARG A 37 -6.02 -10.63 -4.10
CA ARG A 37 -5.02 -9.54 -4.01
C ARG A 37 -4.32 -9.42 -5.36
N SER A 38 -5.03 -8.94 -6.37
CA SER A 38 -4.55 -8.95 -7.77
C SER A 38 -3.45 -7.91 -8.04
N ILE A 39 -3.38 -6.86 -7.23
CA ILE A 39 -2.46 -5.73 -7.39
C ILE A 39 -1.51 -5.55 -6.19
N GLY A 40 -1.41 -6.57 -5.34
CA GLY A 40 -0.72 -6.46 -4.05
C GLY A 40 -1.59 -5.79 -2.98
N HIS A 41 -1.06 -5.72 -1.76
CA HIS A 41 -1.75 -5.12 -0.60
C HIS A 41 -0.77 -4.81 0.53
N VAL A 42 -1.15 -3.91 1.43
CA VAL A 42 -0.44 -3.66 2.70
C VAL A 42 -1.44 -3.63 3.84
N SER A 43 -1.10 -4.31 4.94
CA SER A 43 -1.81 -4.20 6.22
C SER A 43 -0.84 -3.81 7.32
N VAL A 44 -1.39 -3.28 8.41
CA VAL A 44 -0.66 -2.75 9.55
C VAL A 44 -1.19 -3.40 10.82
N GLU A 45 -0.28 -3.78 11.70
CA GLU A 45 -0.57 -4.29 13.03
C GLU A 45 0.16 -3.45 14.08
N LEU A 46 -0.53 -3.11 15.15
CA LEU A 46 0.09 -2.57 16.36
C LEU A 46 -0.14 -3.53 17.51
N ARG A 47 0.96 -3.94 18.16
CA ARG A 47 0.94 -4.61 19.46
C ARG A 47 1.55 -3.70 20.52
N VAL A 48 0.93 -3.62 21.69
CA VAL A 48 1.43 -2.87 22.85
C VAL A 48 1.51 -3.84 24.00
N ASN A 49 2.71 -4.01 24.57
CA ASN A 49 2.97 -5.00 25.62
C ASN A 49 2.56 -6.42 25.23
N GLY A 50 2.78 -6.77 23.95
CA GLY A 50 2.40 -8.05 23.35
C GLY A 50 0.92 -8.20 22.99
N GLU A 51 0.05 -7.31 23.49
CA GLU A 51 -1.39 -7.33 23.20
C GLU A 51 -1.71 -6.67 21.87
N LEU A 52 -2.56 -7.30 21.07
CA LEU A 52 -3.01 -6.76 19.79
C LEU A 52 -3.94 -5.57 20.02
N ARG A 53 -3.52 -4.38 19.58
CA ARG A 53 -4.35 -3.17 19.61
C ARG A 53 -5.18 -3.05 18.34
N PHE A 54 -4.57 -3.29 17.19
CA PHE A 54 -5.27 -3.40 15.92
C PHE A 54 -4.48 -4.22 14.91
N LEU A 55 -5.20 -4.84 13.99
CA LEU A 55 -4.69 -5.33 12.71
C LEU A 55 -5.68 -4.89 11.64
N THR A 56 -5.23 -4.07 10.69
CA THR A 56 -6.12 -3.49 9.69
C THR A 56 -5.40 -3.15 8.39
N GLY A 57 -6.15 -2.87 7.34
CA GLY A 57 -5.65 -2.47 6.05
C GLY A 57 -6.71 -1.67 5.32
N MET A 58 -6.29 -0.79 4.42
CA MET A 58 -7.22 0.06 3.68
C MET A 58 -7.63 -0.63 2.38
N SER A 59 -8.92 -0.75 2.11
CA SER A 59 -9.46 -1.45 0.93
C SER A 59 -10.72 -0.78 0.38
N GLN A 60 -11.14 -1.16 -0.83
CA GLN A 60 -12.42 -0.73 -1.37
C GLN A 60 -13.60 -1.54 -0.79
N VAL A 61 -14.77 -0.89 -0.68
CA VAL A 61 -16.04 -1.54 -0.38
C VAL A 61 -16.51 -2.32 -1.61
N GLY A 62 -16.92 -3.58 -1.39
CA GLY A 62 -17.38 -4.47 -2.45
C GLY A 62 -16.22 -5.11 -3.20
N LYS A 63 -16.29 -6.44 -3.40
CA LYS A 63 -15.23 -7.25 -4.02
C LYS A 63 -14.98 -6.83 -5.47
N ASN A 64 -14.09 -5.87 -5.74
CA ASN A 64 -13.61 -5.42 -7.06
C ASN A 64 -14.68 -5.04 -8.11
N LYS A 65 -15.98 -5.12 -7.78
CA LYS A 65 -17.10 -4.88 -8.72
C LYS A 65 -17.12 -3.44 -9.20
N GLN A 66 -16.86 -2.47 -8.31
CA GLN A 66 -16.78 -1.06 -8.71
C GLN A 66 -15.60 -0.79 -9.66
N SER A 67 -14.42 -1.33 -9.35
CA SER A 67 -13.26 -1.21 -10.24
C SER A 67 -13.55 -1.78 -11.65
N ALA A 68 -14.17 -2.97 -11.71
CA ALA A 68 -14.57 -3.59 -12.98
C ALA A 68 -15.65 -2.77 -13.70
N GLU A 69 -16.66 -2.27 -13.00
CA GLU A 69 -17.72 -1.42 -13.57
C GLU A 69 -17.12 -0.14 -14.17
N LEU A 70 -16.19 0.52 -13.48
CA LEU A 70 -15.53 1.73 -14.00
C LEU A 70 -14.67 1.45 -15.24
N LEU A 71 -13.93 0.35 -15.21
CA LEU A 71 -13.05 -0.06 -16.31
C LEU A 71 -13.83 -0.46 -17.55
N PHE A 72 -14.88 -1.27 -17.38
CA PHE A 72 -15.60 -1.90 -18.49
C PHE A 72 -16.89 -1.17 -18.87
N ALA A 73 -17.77 -0.86 -17.90
CA ALA A 73 -19.06 -0.24 -18.19
C ALA A 73 -18.94 1.28 -18.38
N LYS A 74 -18.13 1.96 -17.56
CA LYS A 74 -17.95 3.43 -17.64
C LYS A 74 -16.81 3.86 -18.56
N SER A 75 -16.07 2.90 -19.14
CA SER A 75 -14.97 3.15 -20.09
C SER A 75 -14.02 4.24 -19.61
N ARG A 76 -13.49 4.09 -18.39
CA ARG A 76 -12.56 5.08 -17.82
C ARG A 76 -11.09 4.89 -18.20
N GLY A 77 -10.73 3.80 -18.88
CA GLY A 77 -9.34 3.50 -19.20
C GLY A 77 -8.43 3.61 -17.98
N LEU A 78 -7.32 4.36 -18.10
CA LEU A 78 -6.41 4.65 -16.99
C LEU A 78 -6.93 5.70 -16.01
N GLY A 79 -8.07 6.34 -16.29
CA GLY A 79 -8.74 7.26 -15.36
C GLY A 79 -9.16 6.59 -14.05
N VAL A 80 -9.22 5.26 -14.02
CA VAL A 80 -9.42 4.49 -12.79
C VAL A 80 -8.31 4.71 -11.75
N LEU A 81 -7.08 5.01 -12.18
CA LEU A 81 -5.93 5.24 -11.29
C LEU A 81 -6.09 6.51 -10.44
N PHE A 82 -6.92 7.45 -10.91
CA PHE A 82 -7.20 8.72 -10.25
C PHE A 82 -8.55 8.71 -9.54
N HIS A 83 -9.23 7.56 -9.50
CA HIS A 83 -10.55 7.49 -8.90
C HIS A 83 -10.48 7.26 -7.40
N ASP A 84 -11.25 8.06 -6.67
CA ASP A 84 -11.56 7.82 -5.28
C ASP A 84 -12.77 6.90 -5.17
N PHE A 85 -12.54 5.70 -4.65
CA PHE A 85 -13.56 4.67 -4.42
C PHE A 85 -14.09 4.79 -3.00
N LYS A 86 -15.30 4.26 -2.78
CA LYS A 86 -15.76 4.04 -1.40
C LYS A 86 -14.82 3.06 -0.70
N GLY A 87 -14.12 3.54 0.32
CA GLY A 87 -13.16 2.82 1.13
C GLY A 87 -13.78 2.16 2.36
N ARG A 88 -12.99 1.26 2.97
CA ARG A 88 -13.20 0.72 4.31
C ARG A 88 -11.87 0.23 4.89
N LEU A 89 -11.84 0.12 6.21
CA LEU A 89 -10.82 -0.65 6.91
C LEU A 89 -11.21 -2.13 6.96
N GLU A 90 -10.24 -2.99 6.67
CA GLU A 90 -10.35 -4.43 6.88
C GLU A 90 -10.23 -4.75 8.38
N THR A 91 -10.94 -5.79 8.81
CA THR A 91 -10.93 -6.20 10.22
C THR A 91 -9.86 -7.25 10.51
N SER A 92 -9.52 -7.40 11.79
CA SER A 92 -8.60 -8.44 12.24
C SER A 92 -9.11 -9.85 11.86
N GLU A 93 -10.42 -10.08 11.93
CA GLU A 93 -11.05 -11.35 11.59
C GLU A 93 -10.89 -11.69 10.10
N GLU A 94 -10.89 -10.68 9.22
CA GLU A 94 -10.61 -10.87 7.79
C GLU A 94 -9.12 -11.16 7.53
N LEU A 95 -8.23 -10.45 8.23
CA LEU A 95 -6.79 -10.46 7.94
C LEU A 95 -6.03 -11.62 8.60
N LEU A 96 -6.39 -12.03 9.83
CA LEU A 96 -5.68 -13.07 10.56
C LEU A 96 -5.62 -14.41 9.79
N PRO A 97 -6.73 -14.94 9.22
CA PRO A 97 -6.68 -16.17 8.44
C PRO A 97 -5.84 -16.03 7.16
N GLU A 98 -5.89 -14.86 6.50
CA GLU A 98 -5.07 -14.59 5.31
C GLU A 98 -3.58 -14.55 5.65
N LEU A 99 -3.21 -13.82 6.71
CA LEU A 99 -1.85 -13.74 7.21
C LEU A 99 -1.32 -15.13 7.54
N GLU A 100 -2.08 -15.92 8.29
CA GLU A 100 -1.69 -17.27 8.69
C GLU A 100 -1.42 -18.18 7.48
N LYS A 101 -2.29 -18.14 6.47
CA LYS A 101 -2.09 -18.87 5.20
C LYS A 101 -0.84 -18.39 4.46
N ARG A 102 -0.60 -17.09 4.43
CA ARG A 102 0.55 -16.51 3.71
C ARG A 102 1.86 -16.75 4.43
N PHE A 103 1.89 -16.72 5.77
CA PHE A 103 3.05 -17.10 6.57
C PHE A 103 3.48 -18.53 6.25
N ARG A 104 2.52 -19.47 6.18
CA ARG A 104 2.82 -20.86 5.80
C ARG A 104 3.30 -21.01 4.37
N SER A 105 2.79 -20.22 3.42
CA SER A 105 3.18 -20.35 2.02
C SER A 105 4.40 -19.50 1.64
N GLY A 106 4.89 -18.63 2.52
CA GLY A 106 5.94 -17.66 2.23
C GLY A 106 5.51 -16.54 1.27
N LYS A 107 4.21 -16.41 0.98
CA LYS A 107 3.65 -15.42 0.04
C LYS A 107 3.27 -14.10 0.72
N LEU A 108 4.10 -13.67 1.67
CA LEU A 108 4.16 -12.30 2.19
C LEU A 108 5.58 -12.01 2.67
N SER A 109 5.88 -10.74 2.89
CA SER A 109 6.99 -10.31 3.74
C SER A 109 6.51 -9.30 4.78
N PHE A 110 7.34 -8.98 5.77
CA PHE A 110 6.97 -8.04 6.82
C PHE A 110 8.15 -7.25 7.36
N ILE A 111 7.87 -6.10 7.96
CA ILE A 111 8.83 -5.37 8.80
C ILE A 111 8.12 -5.06 10.11
N THR A 112 8.77 -5.41 11.22
CA THR A 112 8.36 -5.06 12.58
C THR A 112 9.29 -3.99 13.12
N PHE A 113 8.74 -2.87 13.53
CA PHE A 113 9.44 -1.76 14.18
C PHE A 113 9.16 -1.83 15.68
N GLN A 114 10.20 -1.95 16.49
CA GLN A 114 10.06 -1.82 17.94
C GLN A 114 10.02 -0.34 18.31
N LEU A 115 8.98 0.08 19.01
CA LEU A 115 8.69 1.46 19.36
C LEU A 115 8.78 1.67 20.87
N ASN A 116 8.99 2.93 21.29
CA ASN A 116 8.69 3.32 22.67
C ASN A 116 7.18 3.54 22.86
N ALA A 117 6.76 3.62 24.13
CA ALA A 117 5.35 3.76 24.51
C ALA A 117 4.68 5.03 23.95
N ILE A 118 5.40 6.15 23.88
CA ILE A 118 4.88 7.43 23.39
C ILE A 118 4.55 7.32 21.90
N THR A 119 5.50 6.80 21.10
CA THR A 119 5.32 6.58 19.67
C THR A 119 4.20 5.58 19.39
N ALA A 120 4.09 4.50 20.16
CA ALA A 120 3.00 3.53 20.04
C ALA A 120 1.62 4.17 20.31
N SER A 121 1.51 4.99 21.36
CA SER A 121 0.28 5.73 21.67
C SER A 121 -0.11 6.72 20.57
N ARG A 122 0.87 7.41 19.97
CA ARG A 122 0.65 8.33 18.84
C ARG A 122 0.13 7.59 17.60
N VAL A 123 0.68 6.42 17.31
CA VAL A 123 0.22 5.55 16.21
C VAL A 123 -1.21 5.06 16.44
N GLU A 124 -1.53 4.62 17.66
CA GLU A 124 -2.89 4.20 18.01
C GLU A 124 -3.89 5.35 17.87
N ARG A 125 -3.51 6.56 18.32
CA ARG A 125 -4.29 7.79 18.15
C ARG A 125 -4.53 8.10 16.68
N TYR A 126 -3.51 7.99 15.83
CA TYR A 126 -3.65 8.25 14.40
C TYR A 126 -4.73 7.38 13.76
N LEU A 127 -4.75 6.07 14.02
CA LEU A 127 -5.79 5.21 13.45
C LEU A 127 -7.19 5.60 13.94
N ARG A 128 -7.34 5.98 15.21
CA ARG A 128 -8.61 6.44 15.76
C ARG A 128 -9.08 7.71 15.05
N GLU A 129 -8.23 8.74 14.99
CA GLU A 129 -8.56 10.01 14.35
C GLU A 129 -8.80 9.84 12.83
N TYR A 130 -8.05 8.95 12.16
CA TYR A 130 -8.28 8.60 10.75
C TYR A 130 -9.68 8.03 10.51
N ARG A 131 -10.23 7.28 11.48
CA ARG A 131 -11.62 6.79 11.43
C ARG A 131 -12.61 7.92 11.70
N GLU A 132 -12.41 8.68 12.77
CA GLU A 132 -13.28 9.78 13.19
C GLU A 132 -13.41 10.85 12.11
N ASN A 133 -12.33 11.14 11.39
CA ASN A 133 -12.31 12.11 10.28
C ASN A 133 -12.83 11.53 8.96
N GLY A 134 -13.30 10.28 8.92
CA GLY A 134 -13.86 9.67 7.71
C GLY A 134 -12.83 9.22 6.67
N GLY A 135 -11.52 9.29 6.94
CA GLY A 135 -10.48 8.90 5.97
C GLY A 135 -10.61 7.44 5.50
N HIS A 136 -11.15 6.58 6.35
CA HIS A 136 -11.45 5.18 6.00
C HIS A 136 -12.55 5.00 4.95
N GLU A 137 -13.29 6.03 4.58
CA GLU A 137 -14.37 5.98 3.58
C GLU A 137 -13.88 6.26 2.16
N HIS A 138 -12.61 6.62 2.00
CA HIS A 138 -12.01 7.09 0.74
C HIS A 138 -10.79 6.24 0.34
N TYR A 139 -10.95 5.38 -0.67
CA TYR A 139 -9.91 4.49 -1.18
C TYR A 139 -9.46 4.94 -2.56
N GLY A 140 -8.27 5.51 -2.67
CA GLY A 140 -7.73 5.97 -3.94
C GLY A 140 -6.21 5.97 -3.93
N LEU A 141 -5.61 5.63 -5.07
CA LEU A 141 -4.16 5.68 -5.25
C LEU A 141 -3.55 7.07 -5.00
N PRO A 142 -4.16 8.20 -5.42
CA PRO A 142 -3.58 9.52 -5.21
C PRO A 142 -3.88 10.12 -3.82
N ASN A 143 -4.79 9.54 -3.05
CA ASN A 143 -5.25 10.11 -1.78
C ASN A 143 -4.09 10.15 -0.77
N ARG A 144 -3.97 11.27 -0.04
CA ARG A 144 -2.90 11.50 0.93
C ARG A 144 -3.41 11.29 2.36
N PRO A 145 -2.96 10.25 3.08
CA PRO A 145 -3.51 9.88 4.38
C PRO A 145 -3.46 11.01 5.40
N LEU A 146 -2.29 11.68 5.55
CA LEU A 146 -2.11 12.75 6.55
C LEU A 146 -2.81 14.06 6.22
N TYR A 147 -3.44 14.18 5.03
CA TYR A 147 -4.30 15.32 4.67
C TYR A 147 -5.80 15.00 4.84
N GLY A 148 -6.14 13.82 5.37
CA GLY A 148 -7.53 13.40 5.57
C GLY A 148 -8.28 12.98 4.29
N GLU A 149 -7.59 12.86 3.16
CA GLU A 149 -8.19 12.52 1.85
C GLU A 149 -8.55 11.03 1.72
N GLY A 150 -8.24 10.23 2.74
CA GLY A 150 -8.21 8.77 2.67
C GLY A 150 -6.89 8.23 2.14
N ALA A 151 -6.89 7.00 1.60
CA ALA A 151 -5.64 6.33 1.23
C ALA A 151 -5.84 5.12 0.31
N GLY A 152 -4.83 4.84 -0.52
CA GLY A 152 -4.56 3.50 -1.04
C GLY A 152 -3.93 2.61 0.03
N CYS A 153 -3.96 1.28 -0.14
CA CYS A 153 -3.49 0.32 0.87
C CYS A 153 -2.04 0.56 1.35
N SER A 154 -1.12 0.81 0.41
CA SER A 154 0.30 1.05 0.69
C SER A 154 0.58 2.43 1.25
N ALA A 155 -0.10 3.47 0.76
CA ALA A 155 -0.01 4.82 1.32
C ALA A 155 -0.51 4.85 2.76
N PHE A 156 -1.62 4.14 3.04
CA PHE A 156 -2.10 3.91 4.39
C PHE A 156 -1.01 3.27 5.25
N GLY A 157 -0.41 2.16 4.82
CA GLY A 157 0.71 1.53 5.55
C GLY A 157 1.90 2.45 5.80
N ALA A 158 2.37 3.17 4.78
CA ALA A 158 3.50 4.09 4.89
C ALA A 158 3.24 5.27 5.84
N SER A 159 1.98 5.76 5.90
CA SER A 159 1.63 6.86 6.81
C SER A 159 1.82 6.51 8.29
N PHE A 160 1.70 5.25 8.68
CA PHE A 160 2.01 4.81 10.05
C PHE A 160 3.48 5.00 10.39
N LEU A 161 4.38 4.76 9.42
CA LEU A 161 5.81 4.97 9.62
C LEU A 161 6.13 6.46 9.74
N GLU A 162 5.44 7.30 8.96
CA GLU A 162 5.59 8.76 9.01
C GLU A 162 5.12 9.31 10.37
N VAL A 163 3.93 8.89 10.83
CA VAL A 163 3.39 9.25 12.15
C VAL A 163 4.30 8.79 13.29
N ALA A 164 4.92 7.61 13.13
CA ALA A 164 5.85 7.06 14.11
C ALA A 164 7.26 7.69 14.04
N GLY A 165 7.57 8.50 13.02
CA GLY A 165 8.91 9.06 12.81
C GLY A 165 9.96 8.06 12.32
N VAL A 166 9.54 6.87 11.86
CA VAL A 166 10.44 5.77 11.43
C VAL A 166 10.43 5.56 9.90
N LEU A 167 9.80 6.46 9.15
CA LEU A 167 9.83 6.44 7.69
C LEU A 167 11.21 6.91 7.19
N ASP A 168 12.10 5.94 6.95
CA ASP A 168 13.44 6.20 6.41
C ASP A 168 13.36 6.76 4.97
N PRO A 169 14.15 7.79 4.61
CA PRO A 169 14.21 8.30 3.24
C PRO A 169 14.49 7.23 2.18
N LEU A 170 15.25 6.19 2.52
CA LEU A 170 15.51 5.03 1.66
C LEU A 170 14.22 4.29 1.31
N TYR A 171 13.26 4.20 2.24
CA TYR A 171 11.97 3.58 1.97
C TYR A 171 11.21 4.36 0.91
N ARG A 172 11.21 5.69 0.99
CA ARG A 172 10.57 6.53 -0.04
C ARG A 172 11.22 6.30 -1.41
N GLU A 173 12.54 6.20 -1.48
CA GLU A 173 13.25 5.92 -2.73
C GLU A 173 12.92 4.52 -3.29
N LYS A 174 12.94 3.49 -2.44
CA LYS A 174 12.83 2.09 -2.90
C LYS A 174 11.40 1.59 -3.03
N TRP A 175 10.44 2.16 -2.32
CA TRP A 175 9.08 1.64 -2.22
C TRP A 175 8.07 2.37 -3.11
N THR A 176 8.48 3.41 -3.82
CA THR A 176 7.55 4.28 -4.54
C THR A 176 7.73 4.20 -6.04
N ARG A 177 6.69 4.59 -6.77
CA ARG A 177 6.73 4.80 -8.21
C ARG A 177 6.18 6.18 -8.54
N LEU A 178 6.75 6.75 -9.60
CA LEU A 178 6.17 7.87 -10.33
C LEU A 178 5.92 7.40 -11.76
N ILE A 179 4.65 7.42 -12.19
CA ILE A 179 4.28 7.11 -13.57
C ILE A 179 3.64 8.34 -14.21
N ARG A 180 3.91 8.52 -15.50
CA ARG A 180 3.32 9.57 -16.34
C ARG A 180 2.26 8.93 -17.23
N VAL A 181 1.01 9.04 -16.82
CA VAL A 181 -0.13 8.44 -17.50
C VAL A 181 -0.46 9.28 -18.73
N PRO A 182 -0.32 8.77 -19.98
CA PRO A 182 -0.56 9.59 -21.15
C PRO A 182 -2.02 10.03 -21.18
N ARG A 183 -2.25 11.34 -21.34
CA ARG A 183 -3.59 11.93 -21.17
C ARG A 183 -4.60 11.26 -22.10
N ALA A 184 -4.20 10.86 -23.32
CA ALA A 184 -5.04 10.16 -24.31
C ALA A 184 -5.71 8.85 -23.83
N PHE A 185 -5.22 8.26 -22.74
CA PHE A 185 -5.73 7.01 -22.15
C PHE A 185 -6.44 7.20 -20.80
N VAL A 186 -6.52 8.43 -20.32
CA VAL A 186 -7.30 8.79 -19.12
C VAL A 186 -8.74 9.06 -19.58
N GLY A 187 -9.72 8.31 -19.08
CA GLY A 187 -11.13 8.65 -19.27
C GLY A 187 -11.55 9.69 -18.24
N ASP A 188 -12.39 10.64 -18.65
CA ASP A 188 -12.94 11.68 -17.76
C ASP A 188 -14.45 11.76 -17.96
N SER A 189 -15.21 11.41 -16.92
CA SER A 189 -16.67 11.48 -16.96
C SER A 189 -17.21 12.91 -16.95
N LYS A 190 -16.47 13.88 -16.39
CA LYS A 190 -16.91 15.29 -16.36
C LYS A 190 -16.77 15.94 -17.73
N ALA A 191 -15.70 15.63 -18.45
CA ALA A 191 -15.48 16.07 -19.83
C ALA A 191 -16.12 15.16 -20.91
N GLY A 192 -16.88 14.13 -20.52
CA GLY A 192 -17.54 13.19 -21.45
C GLY A 192 -16.59 12.25 -22.21
N ARG A 193 -15.30 12.22 -21.85
CA ARG A 193 -14.27 11.46 -22.55
C ARG A 193 -14.23 10.01 -22.08
N LYS A 194 -14.61 9.08 -22.97
CA LYS A 194 -14.54 7.63 -22.73
C LYS A 194 -13.29 7.02 -23.37
N VAL A 195 -12.61 6.17 -22.62
CA VAL A 195 -11.46 5.38 -23.06
C VAL A 195 -11.73 3.91 -22.76
N SER A 196 -11.84 3.09 -23.80
CA SER A 196 -12.03 1.66 -23.64
C SER A 196 -10.76 0.98 -23.11
N ILE A 197 -10.94 -0.11 -22.35
CA ILE A 197 -9.81 -0.94 -21.89
C ILE A 197 -9.01 -1.52 -23.05
N LEU A 198 -9.65 -1.83 -24.19
CA LEU A 198 -8.98 -2.31 -25.40
C LEU A 198 -7.96 -1.30 -25.93
N LYS A 199 -8.31 0.00 -25.90
CA LYS A 199 -7.38 1.08 -26.27
C LYS A 199 -6.19 1.13 -25.31
N VAL A 200 -6.40 0.96 -24.01
CA VAL A 200 -5.32 0.89 -23.01
C VAL A 200 -4.40 -0.31 -23.27
N LEU A 201 -4.96 -1.48 -23.58
CA LEU A 201 -4.21 -2.70 -23.86
C LEU A 201 -3.26 -2.57 -25.06
N GLN A 202 -3.55 -1.66 -25.99
CA GLN A 202 -2.70 -1.35 -27.15
C GLN A 202 -1.58 -0.35 -26.83
N CYS A 203 -1.65 0.35 -25.69
CA CYS A 203 -0.65 1.34 -25.31
C CYS A 203 0.65 0.67 -24.86
N ARG A 204 1.75 0.98 -25.55
CA ARG A 204 3.05 0.30 -25.38
C ARG A 204 4.05 1.06 -24.49
N ALA A 205 3.77 2.31 -24.13
CA ALA A 205 4.67 3.12 -23.34
C ALA A 205 3.89 4.10 -22.46
N TRP A 206 4.47 4.42 -21.30
CA TRP A 206 4.08 5.60 -20.51
C TRP A 206 4.50 6.88 -21.25
N ALA A 207 3.92 8.00 -20.88
CA ALA A 207 4.31 9.28 -21.44
C ALA A 207 5.70 9.70 -20.94
N THR A 208 6.44 10.39 -21.79
CA THR A 208 7.62 11.17 -21.43
C THR A 208 7.22 12.50 -20.79
N GLU A 209 8.19 13.24 -20.26
CA GLU A 209 7.94 14.55 -19.64
C GLU A 209 7.42 15.59 -20.63
N SER A 210 7.83 15.53 -21.89
CA SER A 210 7.40 16.44 -22.95
C SER A 210 6.02 16.13 -23.54
N GLU A 211 5.47 14.93 -23.28
CA GLU A 211 4.18 14.52 -23.82
C GLU A 211 3.03 14.88 -22.87
N PRO A 212 1.81 15.15 -23.36
CA PRO A 212 0.66 15.41 -22.48
C PRO A 212 0.34 14.24 -21.55
N HIS A 213 0.48 14.46 -20.24
CA HIS A 213 0.31 13.41 -19.23
C HIS A 213 -0.32 13.91 -17.92
N GLU A 214 -0.83 12.95 -17.14
CA GLU A 214 -1.18 13.11 -15.73
C GLU A 214 -0.16 12.29 -14.91
N SER A 215 0.43 12.87 -13.87
CA SER A 215 1.41 12.16 -13.04
C SER A 215 0.75 11.49 -11.85
N VAL A 216 1.17 10.27 -11.53
CA VAL A 216 0.76 9.55 -10.32
C VAL A 216 1.99 9.10 -9.56
N PHE A 217 2.15 9.63 -8.36
CA PHE A 217 3.08 9.14 -7.36
C PHE A 217 2.35 8.22 -6.40
N PHE A 218 2.92 7.06 -6.09
CA PHE A 218 2.32 6.13 -5.13
C PHE A 218 3.34 5.18 -4.51
N TRP A 219 2.97 4.63 -3.36
CA TRP A 219 3.68 3.54 -2.70
C TRP A 219 3.31 2.21 -3.37
N ASP A 220 4.27 1.39 -3.76
CA ASP A 220 4.04 0.12 -4.45
C ASP A 220 4.27 -1.07 -3.50
N PRO A 221 3.21 -1.84 -3.14
CA PRO A 221 3.36 -3.05 -2.33
C PRO A 221 4.37 -4.07 -2.87
N ASP A 222 4.52 -4.18 -4.20
CA ASP A 222 5.46 -5.12 -4.81
C ASP A 222 6.91 -4.67 -4.60
N LEU A 223 7.17 -3.36 -4.71
CA LEU A 223 8.50 -2.81 -4.40
C LEU A 223 8.82 -2.91 -2.91
N MET A 224 7.84 -2.62 -2.03
CA MET A 224 8.00 -2.81 -0.58
C MET A 224 8.35 -4.27 -0.26
N HIS A 225 7.60 -5.22 -0.84
CA HIS A 225 7.87 -6.65 -0.66
C HIS A 225 9.28 -7.02 -1.15
N GLN A 226 9.63 -6.66 -2.39
CA GLN A 226 10.93 -6.96 -3.00
C GLN A 226 12.09 -6.38 -2.19
N TRP A 227 11.94 -5.15 -1.69
CA TRP A 227 12.97 -4.51 -0.86
C TRP A 227 13.21 -5.30 0.44
N VAL A 228 12.15 -5.77 1.11
CA VAL A 228 12.29 -6.61 2.31
C VAL A 228 13.01 -7.91 2.00
N ILE A 229 12.66 -8.59 0.90
CA ILE A 229 13.30 -9.85 0.50
C ILE A 229 14.79 -9.62 0.21
N ALA A 230 15.12 -8.61 -0.59
CA ALA A 230 16.50 -8.29 -0.95
C ALA A 230 17.33 -7.92 0.29
N THR A 231 16.78 -7.11 1.19
CA THR A 231 17.44 -6.72 2.44
C THR A 231 17.67 -7.94 3.33
N TRP A 232 16.66 -8.80 3.49
CA TRP A 232 16.78 -10.02 4.27
C TRP A 232 17.84 -11.00 3.72
N ASP A 233 17.93 -11.14 2.40
CA ASP A 233 18.93 -11.98 1.73
C ASP A 233 20.34 -11.36 1.88
N ALA A 234 20.48 -10.04 1.83
CA ALA A 234 21.75 -9.34 2.05
C ALA A 234 22.25 -9.48 3.50
N CYS A 235 21.37 -9.35 4.50
CA CYS A 235 21.73 -9.55 5.92
C CYS A 235 22.29 -10.96 6.20
N ARG A 236 21.98 -11.97 5.37
CA ARG A 236 22.57 -13.32 5.48
C ARG A 236 24.10 -13.29 5.35
N THR A 237 24.64 -12.31 4.64
CA THR A 237 26.07 -12.18 4.35
C THR A 237 26.81 -11.27 5.33
N SER A 238 26.10 -10.43 6.09
CA SER A 238 26.70 -9.36 6.90
C SER A 238 26.60 -9.53 8.42
N ASN A 239 26.13 -10.68 8.93
CA ASN A 239 25.91 -10.92 10.37
C ASN A 239 24.94 -9.91 11.05
N ASP A 240 24.10 -9.25 10.24
CA ASP A 240 23.13 -8.26 10.73
C ASP A 240 21.94 -8.94 11.44
N SER A 241 21.71 -8.56 12.70
CA SER A 241 20.70 -9.12 13.59
C SER A 241 19.27 -8.69 13.25
N ASN A 242 19.06 -7.84 12.24
CA ASN A 242 17.75 -7.34 11.85
C ASN A 242 16.86 -8.38 11.15
N ARG A 243 17.34 -9.61 10.88
CA ARG A 243 16.55 -10.65 10.22
C ARG A 243 15.52 -11.25 11.16
N ALA A 244 14.27 -11.27 10.71
CA ALA A 244 13.18 -12.00 11.33
C ALA A 244 12.62 -13.04 10.34
N SER A 245 11.91 -14.03 10.87
CA SER A 245 11.17 -14.99 10.06
C SER A 245 9.97 -15.50 10.84
N LYS A 246 8.85 -15.70 10.15
CA LYS A 246 7.64 -16.27 10.74
C LYS A 246 7.11 -17.34 9.79
N LYS A 247 7.29 -18.60 10.18
CA LYS A 247 7.10 -19.76 9.29
C LYS A 247 7.95 -19.59 8.04
N ASN A 248 7.34 -19.58 6.86
CA ASN A 248 8.04 -19.44 5.58
C ASN A 248 8.12 -17.99 5.09
N ALA A 249 7.53 -17.02 5.81
CA ALA A 249 7.66 -15.61 5.45
C ALA A 249 8.94 -15.01 6.03
N ARG A 250 9.60 -14.21 5.19
CA ARG A 250 10.79 -13.44 5.53
C ARG A 250 10.38 -12.05 6.01
N GLY A 251 11.09 -11.53 7.00
CA GLY A 251 10.84 -10.16 7.46
C GLY A 251 12.02 -9.56 8.19
N LEU A 252 11.87 -8.30 8.58
CA LEU A 252 12.88 -7.55 9.32
C LEU A 252 12.33 -7.17 10.70
N LEU A 253 13.19 -7.17 11.71
CA LEU A 253 12.93 -6.61 13.04
C LEU A 253 13.87 -5.44 13.24
N LEU A 254 13.32 -4.23 13.35
CA LEU A 254 14.08 -2.99 13.44
C LEU A 254 13.83 -2.35 14.79
N ASN A 255 14.89 -2.22 15.60
CA ASN A 255 14.79 -1.49 16.85
C ASN A 255 14.73 0.03 16.57
N ARG A 256 13.65 0.68 16.99
CA ARG A 256 13.41 2.12 16.89
C ARG A 256 12.91 2.70 18.23
N THR A 257 13.23 2.06 19.36
CA THR A 257 12.83 2.56 20.69
C THR A 257 13.37 3.96 20.99
N GLU A 258 14.57 4.27 20.46
CA GLU A 258 15.23 5.57 20.61
C GLU A 258 14.67 6.65 19.67
N VAL A 259 13.84 6.28 18.69
CA VAL A 259 13.24 7.27 17.78
C VAL A 259 12.05 7.92 18.46
N VAL A 260 12.16 9.22 18.68
CA VAL A 260 11.05 10.06 19.17
C VAL A 260 10.15 10.41 18.00
N ALA A 261 8.85 10.14 18.13
CA ALA A 261 7.89 10.51 17.11
C ALA A 261 7.85 12.04 16.91
N PRO A 262 7.48 12.53 15.71
CA PRO A 262 7.41 13.97 15.45
C PRO A 262 6.46 14.68 16.42
N GLU A 263 6.87 15.84 16.93
CA GLU A 263 6.04 16.68 17.82
C GLU A 263 4.96 17.46 17.05
N GLU A 264 5.10 17.59 15.74
CA GLU A 264 4.13 18.25 14.87
C GLU A 264 2.74 17.58 14.92
N PRO A 265 1.66 18.31 14.57
CA PRO A 265 0.34 17.72 14.40
C PRO A 265 0.38 16.52 13.44
N ILE A 266 -0.38 15.48 13.74
CA ILE A 266 -0.52 14.30 12.88
C ILE A 266 -1.04 14.71 11.49
N TRP A 267 -1.99 15.64 11.47
CA TRP A 267 -2.69 16.09 10.28
C TRP A 267 -2.03 17.32 9.68
N ARG A 268 -1.91 17.33 8.35
CA ARG A 268 -1.35 18.43 7.57
C ARG A 268 -2.46 19.30 7.00
N THR A 269 -2.19 20.60 6.98
CA THR A 269 -3.01 21.64 6.34
C THR A 269 -2.60 21.85 4.89
#